data_AF-A0A9E2YB08-F1
#
_entry.id   AF-A0A9E2YB08-F1
#
_cell.length_a   1.000
_cell.length_b   1.000
_cell.length_c   1.000
_cell.angle_alpha   90.00
_cell.angle_beta   90.00
_cell.angle_gamma   90.00
#
_symmetry.space_group_name_H-M   'P 1'
#
loop_
_entity.id
_entity.type
_entity.pdbx_description
1 polymer ?
#
loop_
_entity_poly.entity_id
_entity_poly.type
_entity_poly.pdbx_seq_one_letter_code
_entity_poly.pdbx_strand_id
1 'polypeptide(L)' 'MREKLVIVSKDADFSERIMQSVSPPWIVHLRFGNMRREHYEEMLAGLWPRIESLLPAHKLIRVYSDRIESVRD' A
#
# COMPACT_ATOMS: atom_id res chain seq x y z
N MET A 1 12.07 16.49 11.36
CA MET A 1 11.72 15.05 11.49
C MET A 1 10.77 14.71 10.35
N ARG A 2 11.02 13.65 9.57
CA ARG A 2 10.01 13.15 8.62
C ARG A 2 9.03 12.27 9.39
N GLU A 3 7.74 12.58 9.32
CA GLU A 3 6.71 11.78 9.98
C GLU A 3 6.60 10.40 9.30
N LYS A 4 6.38 9.35 10.11
CA LYS A 4 6.22 7.99 9.60
C LYS A 4 4.80 7.76 9.11
N LEU A 5 4.44 8.39 7.98
CA LEU A 5 3.10 8.34 7.42
C LEU A 5 3.02 7.39 6.22
N VAL A 6 1.86 6.75 6.10
CA VAL A 6 1.52 5.85 5.00
C VAL A 6 0.29 6.42 4.29
N ILE A 7 0.38 6.59 2.98
CA ILE A 7 -0.78 6.91 2.14
C ILE A 7 -1.35 5.59 1.62
N VAL A 8 -2.61 5.32 1.96
CA VAL A 8 -3.36 4.16 1.46
C VAL A 8 -4.36 4.66 0.43
N SER A 9 -4.21 4.24 -0.83
CA SER A 9 -5.06 4.75 -1.92
C SER A 9 -5.29 3.71 -3.03
N LYS A 10 -6.40 3.85 -3.78
CA LYS A 10 -6.61 3.16 -5.07
C LYS A 10 -6.07 3.94 -6.27
N ASP A 11 -5.79 5.22 -6.06
CA ASP A 11 -5.31 6.13 -7.10
C ASP A 11 -3.88 5.78 -7.53
N ALA A 12 -3.70 5.57 -8.84
CA ALA A 12 -2.42 5.18 -9.42
C ALA A 12 -1.39 6.31 -9.36
N ASP A 13 -1.82 7.57 -9.33
CA ASP A 13 -0.94 8.74 -9.31
C ASP A 13 0.08 8.68 -8.17
N PHE A 14 -0.34 8.22 -6.98
CA PHE A 14 0.57 8.09 -5.83
C PHE A 14 1.63 7.00 -6.06
N SER A 15 1.22 5.88 -6.67
CA SER A 15 2.12 4.78 -6.99
C SER A 15 3.12 5.14 -8.08
N GLU A 16 2.75 6.02 -9.01
CA GLU A 16 3.63 6.52 -10.06
C GLU A 16 4.61 7.57 -9.54
N ARG A 17 4.12 8.51 -8.71
CA ARG A 17 4.95 9.56 -8.10
C ARG A 17 6.02 8.99 -7.18
N ILE A 18 5.69 7.96 -6.38
CA ILE A 18 6.67 7.36 -5.46
C ILE A 18 7.80 6.61 -6.19
N MET A 19 7.60 6.18 -7.44
CA MET A 19 8.70 5.57 -8.23
C MET A 19 9.86 6.54 -8.45
N GLN A 20 9.59 7.85 -8.44
CA GLN A 20 10.58 8.92 -8.66
C GLN A 20 11.05 9.57 -7.36
N SER A 21 10.62 9.06 -6.20
CA SER A 21 10.88 9.64 -4.88
C SER A 21 11.41 8.59 -3.90
N VAL A 22 11.94 9.06 -2.77
CA VAL A 22 12.32 8.21 -1.63
C VAL A 22 11.30 8.39 -0.50
N SER A 23 10.90 7.29 0.11
CA SER A 23 10.02 7.33 1.28
C SER A 23 10.72 7.99 2.48
N PRO A 24 9.97 8.58 3.44
CA PRO A 24 8.50 8.72 3.49
C PRO A 24 7.93 9.92 2.69
N PRO A 25 6.61 9.90 2.37
CA PRO A 25 5.63 8.89 2.81
C PRO A 25 5.76 7.54 2.07
N TRP A 26 5.32 6.46 2.74
CA TRP A 26 5.14 5.16 2.10
C TRP A 26 3.80 5.11 1.39
N ILE A 27 3.72 4.34 0.30
CA ILE A 27 2.47 4.16 -0.45
C ILE A 27 1.99 2.72 -0.34
N VAL A 28 0.73 2.55 0.03
CA VAL A 28 -0.02 1.30 -0.12
C VAL A 28 -1.06 1.51 -1.23
N HIS A 29 -0.80 0.93 -2.40
CA HIS A 29 -1.69 1.00 -3.56
C HIS A 29 -2.62 -0.21 -3.61
N LEU A 30 -3.91 0.05 -3.42
CA LEU A 30 -4.95 -0.97 -3.42
C LEU A 30 -5.43 -1.24 -4.85
N ARG A 31 -5.15 -2.44 -5.37
CA ARG A 31 -5.35 -2.88 -6.75
C ARG A 31 -6.47 -3.92 -6.85
N PHE A 32 -7.62 -3.63 -6.23
CA PHE A 32 -8.82 -4.44 -6.32
C PHE A 32 -9.92 -3.67 -7.05
N GLY A 33 -10.78 -4.40 -7.78
CA GLY A 33 -11.96 -3.84 -8.41
C GLY A 33 -13.02 -3.34 -7.42
N ASN A 34 -14.26 -3.23 -7.89
CA ASN A 34 -15.38 -2.93 -7.01
C ASN A 34 -15.68 -4.14 -6.12
N MET A 35 -15.40 -3.98 -4.83
CA MET A 35 -15.75 -4.93 -3.79
C MET A 35 -16.85 -4.34 -2.92
N ARG A 36 -17.66 -5.22 -2.33
CA ARG A 36 -18.55 -4.80 -1.24
C ARG A 36 -17.69 -4.28 -0.09
N ARG A 37 -18.19 -3.25 0.60
CA ARG A 37 -17.49 -2.59 1.69
C ARG A 37 -17.09 -3.58 2.79
N GLU A 38 -17.98 -4.50 3.16
CA GLU A 38 -17.75 -5.54 4.17
C GLU A 38 -16.53 -6.41 3.82
N HIS A 39 -16.50 -6.99 2.62
CA HIS A 39 -15.38 -7.80 2.14
C HIS A 39 -14.09 -7.00 2.03
N TYR A 40 -14.18 -5.72 1.68
CA TYR A 40 -13.02 -4.84 1.62
C TYR A 40 -12.40 -4.61 3.00
N GLU A 41 -13.23 -4.29 4.00
CA GLU A 41 -12.77 -4.06 5.38
C GLU A 41 -12.17 -5.34 5.97
N GLU A 42 -12.83 -6.49 5.80
CA GLU A 42 -12.33 -7.79 6.28
C GLU A 42 -11.00 -8.18 5.63
N MET A 43 -10.92 -8.08 4.30
CA MET A 43 -9.68 -8.40 3.56
C MET A 43 -8.54 -7.48 3.97
N LEU A 44 -8.78 -6.16 4.04
CA LEU A 44 -7.73 -5.21 4.38
C LEU A 44 -7.27 -5.40 5.83
N ALA A 45 -8.19 -5.62 6.77
CA ALA A 45 -7.85 -5.92 8.17
C ALA A 45 -7.00 -7.20 8.29
N GLY A 46 -7.35 -8.26 7.55
CA GLY A 46 -6.57 -9.50 7.54
C GLY A 46 -5.18 -9.36 6.93
N LEU A 47 -5.02 -8.51 5.91
CA LEU A 47 -3.72 -8.27 5.26
C LEU A 47 -2.85 -7.22 5.97
N TRP A 48 -3.45 -6.36 6.80
CA TRP A 48 -2.77 -5.21 7.38
C TRP A 48 -1.48 -5.54 8.15
N PRO A 49 -1.43 -6.58 9.02
CA PRO A 49 -0.19 -6.91 9.74
C PRO A 49 0.98 -7.23 8.80
N ARG A 50 0.69 -7.88 7.67
CA ARG A 50 1.70 -8.18 6.64
C ARG A 50 2.12 -6.92 5.90
N ILE A 51 1.18 -6.04 5.56
CA ILE A 51 1.48 -4.75 4.92
C ILE A 51 2.41 -3.93 5.82
N GLU A 52 2.08 -3.78 7.10
CA GLU A 52 2.89 -3.03 8.06
C GLU A 52 4.31 -3.57 8.18
N SER A 53 4.49 -4.89 8.22
CA SER A 53 5.81 -5.51 8.29
C SER A 53 6.72 -5.20 7.08
N LEU A 54 6.12 -4.89 5.91
CA LEU A 54 6.86 -4.63 4.68
C LEU A 54 7.26 -3.16 4.52
N LEU A 55 6.52 -2.22 5.12
CA LEU A 55 6.75 -0.77 4.97
C LEU A 55 8.18 -0.33 5.29
N PRO A 56 8.86 -0.80 6.36
CA PRO A 56 10.21 -0.33 6.68
C PRO A 56 11.25 -0.58 5.59
N ALA A 57 11.02 -1.55 4.70
CA ALA A 57 11.97 -1.98 3.67
C ALA A 57 11.51 -1.66 2.23
N HIS A 58 10.28 -1.17 2.05
CA HIS A 58 9.66 -1.01 0.73
C HIS A 58 8.87 0.30 0.65
N LYS A 59 9.24 1.18 -0.29
CA LYS A 59 8.58 2.47 -0.51
C LYS A 59 7.15 2.35 -1.04
N LEU A 60 6.85 1.26 -1.74
CA LEU A 60 5.55 0.99 -2.33
C LEU A 60 5.14 -0.48 -2.11
N ILE A 61 3.93 -0.66 -1.58
CA ILE A 61 3.23 -1.94 -1.46
C ILE A 61 2.02 -1.90 -2.38
N ARG A 62 1.89 -2.86 -3.31
CA ARG A 62 0.68 -3.05 -4.11
C ARG A 62 -0.08 -4.25 -3.57
N VAL A 63 -1.37 -4.05 -3.28
CA VAL A 63 -2.22 -5.08 -2.69
C VAL A 63 -3.26 -5.49 -3.72
N TYR A 64 -3.20 -6.75 -4.16
CA TYR A 64 -4.18 -7.38 -5.03
C TYR A 64 -4.97 -8.42 -4.22
N SER A 65 -6.12 -8.86 -4.74
CA SER A 65 -7.00 -9.78 -4.00
C SER A 65 -6.37 -11.14 -3.73
N ASP A 66 -5.37 -11.50 -4.54
CA ASP A 66 -4.68 -12.79 -4.57
C ASP A 66 -3.22 -12.69 -4.09
N ARG A 67 -2.62 -11.49 -4.04
CA ARG A 67 -1.19 -11.31 -3.74
C ARG A 67 -0.83 -9.92 -3.25
N ILE A 68 0.37 -9.80 -2.70
CA ILE A 68 1.03 -8.53 -2.38
C ILE A 68 2.32 -8.45 -3.17
N GLU A 69 2.57 -7.30 -3.80
CA GLU A 69 3.84 -6.96 -4.44
C GLU A 69 4.49 -5.79 -3.69
N SER A 70 5.82 -5.78 -3.61
CA SER A 70 6.57 -4.78 -2.84
C SER A 70 7.76 -4.25 -3.64
N VAL A 71 7.96 -2.93 -3.62
CA VAL A 71 9.05 -2.24 -4.34
C VAL A 71 9.96 -1.57 -3.32
N ARG A 72 11.26 -1.85 -3.41
CA ARG A 72 12.31 -1.25 -2.56
C ARG A 72 12.66 0.17 -3.06
N ASP A 73 13.29 0.96 -2.19
CA ASP A 73 13.87 2.25 -2.59
C ASP A 73 14.85 2.11 -3.75
#